data_AF-A0A2U3LYM6-F1
#
_entry.id   AF-A0A2U3LYM6-F1
#
_cell.length_a   1.000
_cell.length_b   1.000
_cell.length_c   1.000
_cell.angle_alpha   90.00
_cell.angle_beta   90.00
_cell.angle_gamma   90.00
#
_symmetry.space_group_name_H-M   'P 1'
#
loop_
_entity.id
_entity.type
_entity.pdbx_description
1 polymer ?
#
loop_
_entity_poly.entity_id
_entity_poly.type
_entity_poly.pdbx_seq_one_letter_code
_entity_poly.pdbx_strand_id
1 'polypeptide(L)'
;MNILVNNFLDGRHACYLAYSSPLNTLYLVNDNGDTLLPGQSLSAAGTLSNSQCTVTWPSAPVTAGGNSLTLTLDIAFTPAFTGNRVFYLAARDTNETNNTGWQASGTWTVQ
;
A
#
# COMPACT_ATOMS: atom_id res chain seq x y z
N MET A 1 1.99 -6.68 -5.13
CA MET A 1 1.40 -5.37 -5.50
C MET A 1 1.97 -4.29 -4.59
N ASN A 2 2.27 -3.11 -5.13
CA ASN A 2 2.76 -1.97 -4.37
C ASN A 2 1.81 -0.78 -4.51
N ILE A 3 1.59 -0.08 -3.42
CA ILE A 3 0.78 1.15 -3.34
C ILE A 3 1.65 2.19 -2.64
N LEU A 4 2.04 3.23 -3.35
CA LEU A 4 2.78 4.35 -2.78
C LEU A 4 1.90 5.59 -2.83
N VAL A 5 1.61 6.19 -1.69
CA VAL A 5 0.97 7.48 -1.60
C VAL A 5 2.00 8.52 -1.18
N ASN A 6 2.33 9.43 -2.10
CA ASN A 6 3.24 10.56 -1.86
C ASN A 6 3.11 11.62 -2.98
N ASN A 7 3.89 12.70 -2.93
CA ASN A 7 3.87 13.77 -3.95
C ASN A 7 4.57 13.36 -5.25
N PHE A 8 5.46 12.37 -5.18
CA PHE A 8 6.21 11.78 -6.29
C PHE A 8 6.65 10.36 -5.89
N LEU A 9 7.30 9.62 -6.79
CA LEU A 9 7.78 8.26 -6.53
C LEU A 9 8.98 8.23 -5.57
N ASP A 10 8.70 8.37 -4.27
CA ASP A 10 9.66 8.32 -3.18
C ASP A 10 9.02 7.65 -1.95
N GLY A 11 9.70 6.63 -1.42
CA GLY A 11 9.26 5.87 -0.24
C GLY A 11 9.52 6.57 1.10
N ARG A 12 10.31 7.64 1.13
CA ARG A 12 10.59 8.42 2.33
C ARG A 12 9.39 9.27 2.69
N HIS A 13 9.07 9.32 3.99
CA HIS A 13 7.94 10.08 4.53
C HIS A 13 6.67 9.86 3.71
N ALA A 14 6.34 8.59 3.43
CA ALA A 14 5.25 8.20 2.55
C ALA A 14 4.38 7.11 3.19
N CYS A 15 3.15 6.98 2.68
CA CYS A 15 2.35 5.78 2.94
C CYS A 15 2.67 4.75 1.84
N TYR A 16 3.72 3.96 2.04
CA TYR A 16 4.12 2.93 1.08
C TYR A 16 3.77 1.54 1.59
N LEU A 17 2.76 0.93 0.96
CA LEU A 17 2.34 -0.44 1.20
C LEU A 17 2.90 -1.40 0.15
N ALA A 18 3.37 -2.56 0.62
CA ALA A 18 3.73 -3.69 -0.22
C ALA A 18 2.87 -4.91 0.16
N TYR A 19 2.04 -5.37 -0.75
CA TYR A 19 1.26 -6.59 -0.60
C TYR A 19 1.94 -7.76 -1.32
N SER A 20 2.22 -8.82 -0.56
CA SER A 20 2.69 -10.10 -1.06
C SER A 20 1.53 -11.08 -1.20
N SER A 21 1.14 -11.37 -2.45
CA SER A 21 0.05 -12.32 -2.74
C SER A 21 0.40 -13.76 -2.33
N PRO A 22 1.62 -14.30 -2.57
CA PRO A 22 1.99 -15.66 -2.15
C PRO A 22 1.95 -15.85 -0.63
N LEU A 23 2.30 -14.81 0.14
CA LEU A 23 2.30 -14.85 1.60
C LEU A 23 0.99 -14.35 2.22
N ASN A 24 0.05 -13.86 1.39
CA ASN A 24 -1.12 -13.10 1.80
C ASN A 24 -0.84 -12.06 2.92
N THR A 25 0.28 -11.35 2.79
CA THR A 25 0.79 -10.46 3.85
C THR A 25 0.95 -9.04 3.31
N LEU A 26 0.48 -8.07 4.09
CA LEU A 26 0.66 -6.65 3.82
C LEU A 26 1.80 -6.12 4.69
N TYR A 27 2.64 -5.29 4.09
CA TYR A 27 3.74 -4.59 4.74
C TYR A 27 3.55 -3.08 4.54
N LEU A 28 4.03 -2.30 5.49
CA LEU A 28 4.14 -0.85 5.41
C LEU A 28 5.62 -0.49 5.54
N VAL A 29 6.12 0.45 4.74
CA VAL A 29 7.50 0.92 4.83
C VAL A 29 7.64 1.94 5.97
N ASN A 30 8.78 1.89 6.65
CA ASN A 30 9.13 2.86 7.69
C ASN A 30 9.27 4.29 7.12
N ASP A 31 9.37 5.28 8.01
CA ASP A 31 9.46 6.70 7.61
C ASP A 31 10.71 7.01 6.75
N ASN A 32 11.79 6.24 6.90
CA ASN A 32 13.03 6.40 6.13
C ASN A 32 12.95 5.82 4.71
N GLY A 33 11.88 5.10 4.36
CA GLY A 33 11.72 4.51 3.03
C GLY A 33 12.66 3.33 2.72
N ASP A 34 13.39 2.82 3.72
CA ASP A 34 14.48 1.85 3.52
C ASP A 34 14.16 0.44 4.06
N THR A 35 13.13 0.32 4.91
CA THR A 35 12.84 -0.92 5.63
C THR A 35 11.34 -1.19 5.67
N LEU A 36 10.95 -2.44 5.43
CA LEU A 36 9.59 -2.91 5.67
C LEU A 36 9.37 -3.12 7.17
N LEU A 37 8.30 -2.52 7.71
CA LEU A 37 7.80 -2.84 9.05
C LEU A 37 7.33 -4.30 9.09
N PRO A 38 7.21 -4.90 10.29
CA PRO A 38 6.67 -6.26 10.44
C PRO A 38 5.33 -6.40 9.71
N GLY A 39 5.29 -7.34 8.75
CA GLY A 39 4.09 -7.57 7.95
C GLY A 39 2.96 -8.19 8.76
N GLN A 40 1.73 -7.96 8.32
CA GLN A 40 0.55 -8.59 8.88
C GLN A 40 -0.22 -9.38 7.82
N SER A 41 -0.73 -10.54 8.23
CA SER A 41 -1.59 -11.37 7.39
C SER A 41 -2.92 -10.68 7.11
N LEU A 42 -3.39 -10.79 5.87
CA LEU A 42 -4.71 -10.32 5.45
C LEU A 42 -5.80 -11.37 5.67
N SER A 43 -5.51 -12.49 6.32
CA SER A 43 -6.50 -13.55 6.64
C SER A 43 -7.41 -13.20 7.83
N ALA A 44 -7.10 -12.10 8.53
CA ALA A 44 -7.90 -11.55 9.61
C ALA A 44 -7.84 -10.01 9.55
N ALA A 45 -8.76 -9.34 10.26
CA ALA A 45 -8.72 -7.89 10.36
C ALA A 45 -7.42 -7.45 11.02
N GLY A 46 -6.86 -6.34 10.54
CA GLY A 46 -5.54 -5.89 10.98
C GLY A 46 -5.30 -4.42 10.73
N THR A 47 -4.11 -3.98 11.17
CA THR A 47 -3.71 -2.57 11.11
C THR A 47 -2.21 -2.43 11.01
N LEU A 48 -1.75 -1.48 10.19
CA LEU A 48 -0.36 -1.02 10.10
C LEU A 48 -0.34 0.50 10.16
N SER A 49 0.70 1.07 10.77
CA SER A 49 0.85 2.52 10.81
C SER A 49 2.31 2.97 10.79
N ASN A 50 2.54 4.14 10.21
CA ASN A 50 3.78 4.91 10.29
C ASN A 50 3.41 6.39 10.58
N SER A 51 4.36 7.31 10.48
CA SER A 51 4.08 8.71 10.83
C SER A 51 3.16 9.43 9.81
N GLN A 52 2.90 8.86 8.63
CA GLN A 52 2.08 9.46 7.56
C GLN A 52 0.68 8.86 7.45
N CYS A 53 0.51 7.58 7.75
CA CYS A 53 -0.79 6.92 7.62
C CYS A 53 -1.00 5.77 8.59
N THR A 54 -2.28 5.49 8.84
CA THR A 54 -2.78 4.25 9.43
C THR A 54 -3.62 3.54 8.38
N VAL A 55 -3.35 2.25 8.17
CA VAL A 55 -4.01 1.41 7.19
C VAL A 55 -4.67 0.26 7.91
N THR A 56 -5.98 0.10 7.72
CA THR A 56 -6.79 -0.95 8.32
C THR A 56 -7.52 -1.77 7.28
N TRP A 57 -7.88 -3.00 7.62
CA TRP A 57 -8.63 -3.88 6.72
C TRP A 57 -9.54 -4.85 7.49
N PRO A 58 -10.65 -5.30 6.89
CA PRO A 58 -11.56 -6.31 7.46
C PRO A 58 -10.97 -7.73 7.36
N SER A 59 -11.70 -8.75 7.83
CA SER A 59 -11.24 -10.16 7.78
C SER A 59 -11.10 -10.76 6.38
N ALA A 60 -11.70 -10.16 5.35
CA ALA A 60 -11.61 -10.61 3.96
C ALA A 60 -11.39 -9.43 3.00
N PRO A 61 -10.20 -8.81 3.01
CA PRO A 61 -9.92 -7.63 2.18
C PRO A 61 -9.41 -7.98 0.78
N VAL A 62 -9.03 -9.24 0.55
CA VAL A 62 -8.52 -9.73 -0.73
C VAL A 62 -9.60 -10.55 -1.43
N THR A 63 -9.92 -10.19 -2.67
CA THR A 63 -10.73 -11.01 -3.55
C THR A 63 -9.96 -11.26 -4.84
N ALA A 64 -9.71 -12.52 -5.16
CA ALA A 64 -9.08 -12.93 -6.41
C ALA A 64 -10.12 -13.53 -7.36
N GLY A 65 -10.05 -13.17 -8.64
CA GLY A 65 -10.95 -13.69 -9.67
C GLY A 65 -10.29 -13.65 -11.06
N GLY A 66 -10.10 -14.82 -11.65
CA GLY A 66 -9.37 -14.95 -12.92
C GLY A 66 -7.98 -14.33 -12.82
N ASN A 67 -7.69 -13.35 -13.68
CA ASN A 67 -6.42 -12.62 -13.69
C ASN A 67 -6.46 -11.32 -12.87
N SER A 68 -7.53 -11.09 -12.10
CA SER A 68 -7.73 -9.87 -11.31
C SER A 68 -7.60 -10.14 -9.82
N LEU A 69 -6.96 -9.21 -9.13
CA LEU A 69 -6.85 -9.19 -7.68
C LEU A 69 -7.40 -7.84 -7.19
N THR A 70 -8.38 -7.89 -6.31
CA THR A 70 -8.93 -6.73 -5.61
C THR A 70 -8.44 -6.75 -4.17
N LEU A 71 -7.87 -5.64 -3.72
CA LEU A 71 -7.46 -5.41 -2.34
C LEU A 71 -8.19 -4.18 -1.80
N THR A 72 -9.00 -4.37 -0.77
CA THR A 72 -9.78 -3.31 -0.11
C THR A 72 -9.11 -2.91 1.20
N LEU A 73 -8.68 -1.65 1.29
CA LEU A 73 -8.02 -1.08 2.46
C LEU A 73 -8.66 0.25 2.83
N ASP A 74 -8.75 0.51 4.12
CA ASP A 74 -9.08 1.82 4.67
C ASP A 74 -7.78 2.53 5.05
N ILE A 75 -7.55 3.72 4.50
CA ILE A 75 -6.34 4.50 4.72
C ILE A 75 -6.71 5.84 5.36
N ALA A 76 -6.25 6.04 6.60
CA ALA A 76 -6.36 7.29 7.31
C ALA A 76 -5.00 8.00 7.30
N PHE A 77 -4.95 9.21 6.73
CA PHE A 77 -3.74 10.03 6.72
C PHE A 77 -3.62 10.88 7.98
N THR A 78 -2.39 11.08 8.46
CA THR A 78 -2.12 11.95 9.61
C THR A 78 -2.05 13.42 9.16
N PRO A 79 -2.26 14.40 10.07
CA PRO A 79 -2.10 15.82 9.75
C PRO A 79 -0.68 16.21 9.34
N ALA A 80 0.34 15.42 9.70
CA ALA A 80 1.70 15.64 9.21
C ALA A 80 1.85 15.36 7.70
N PHE A 81 0.86 14.68 7.10
CA PHE A 81 0.82 14.30 5.70
C PHE A 81 -0.15 15.15 4.86
N THR A 82 -0.57 16.32 5.36
CA THR A 82 -1.40 17.31 4.64
C THR A 82 -0.83 17.67 3.27
N GLY A 83 -1.70 18.01 2.32
CA GLY A 83 -1.37 18.41 0.96
C GLY A 83 -1.89 17.43 -0.10
N ASN A 84 -1.63 17.75 -1.37
CA ASN A 84 -2.04 16.91 -2.47
C ASN A 84 -1.09 15.71 -2.63
N ARG A 85 -1.62 14.50 -2.48
CA ARG A 85 -0.89 13.24 -2.58
C ARG A 85 -1.34 12.48 -3.82
N VAL A 86 -0.39 11.84 -4.49
CA VAL A 86 -0.64 10.99 -5.65
C VAL A 86 -0.62 9.54 -5.21
N PHE A 87 -1.58 8.76 -5.67
CA PHE A 87 -1.60 7.31 -5.54
C PHE A 87 -0.85 6.69 -6.72
N TYR A 88 0.29 6.09 -6.42
CA TYR A 88 1.06 5.30 -7.36
C TYR A 88 0.85 3.82 -7.11
N LEU A 89 0.51 3.08 -8.17
CA LEU A 89 0.26 1.64 -8.11
C LEU A 89 1.24 0.91 -9.02
N ALA A 90 1.77 -0.23 -8.55
CA ALA A 90 2.52 -1.15 -9.37
C ALA A 90 2.13 -2.59 -9.04
N ALA A 91 1.72 -3.35 -10.05
CA ALA A 91 1.43 -4.77 -9.92
C ALA A 91 2.56 -5.59 -10.55
N ARG A 92 2.87 -6.71 -9.90
CA ARG A 92 3.77 -7.73 -10.42
C ARG A 92 3.04 -9.07 -10.44
N ASP A 93 3.33 -9.88 -11.44
CA ASP A 93 2.82 -11.25 -11.49
C ASP A 93 3.50 -12.11 -10.43
N THR A 94 2.92 -13.29 -10.17
CA THR A 94 3.41 -14.20 -9.12
C THR A 94 4.81 -14.74 -9.39
N ASN A 95 5.26 -14.69 -10.64
CA ASN A 95 6.58 -15.16 -11.06
C ASN A 95 7.63 -14.03 -11.09
N GLU A 96 7.22 -12.79 -10.76
CA GLU A 96 8.03 -11.56 -10.80
C GLU A 96 8.62 -11.27 -12.19
N THR A 97 8.08 -11.87 -13.24
CA THR A 97 8.53 -11.72 -14.64
C THR A 97 7.87 -10.52 -15.30
N ASN A 98 6.64 -10.21 -14.92
CA ASN A 98 5.87 -9.11 -15.49
C ASN A 98 5.59 -8.04 -14.43
N ASN A 99 5.77 -6.77 -14.81
CA ASN A 99 5.51 -5.62 -13.97
C ASN A 99 4.82 -4.53 -14.78
N THR A 100 3.79 -3.91 -14.22
CA THR A 100 3.11 -2.76 -14.83
C THR A 100 3.97 -1.50 -14.83
N GLY A 101 5.05 -1.48 -14.04
CA GLY A 101 5.70 -0.25 -13.61
C GLY A 101 4.79 0.55 -12.66
N TRP A 102 5.30 1.69 -12.20
CA TRP A 102 4.51 2.61 -11.40
C TRP A 102 3.55 3.41 -12.28
N GLN A 103 2.27 3.37 -11.94
CA GLN A 103 1.19 4.09 -12.61
C GLN A 103 0.59 5.10 -11.64
N ALA A 104 0.42 6.35 -12.07
CA ALA A 104 -0.31 7.35 -11.30
C ALA A 104 -1.82 7.10 -11.44
N SER A 105 -2.44 6.55 -10.40
CA SER A 105 -3.84 6.10 -10.43
C SER A 105 -4.83 7.17 -9.98
N GLY A 106 -4.37 8.24 -9.32
CA GLY A 106 -5.23 9.33 -8.86
C GLY A 106 -4.54 10.23 -7.84
N THR A 107 -5.27 11.25 -7.38
CA THR A 107 -4.79 12.20 -6.37
C THR A 107 -5.79 12.35 -5.24
N TRP A 108 -5.30 12.63 -4.04
CA TRP A 108 -6.10 12.89 -2.85
C TRP A 108 -5.51 14.07 -2.08
N THR A 109 -6.35 15.03 -1.72
CA THR A 109 -5.94 16.14 -0.86
C THR A 109 -6.21 15.78 0.59
N VAL A 110 -5.13 15.58 1.36
CA VAL A 110 -5.19 15.42 2.81
C VAL A 110 -5.37 16.81 3.42
N GLN A 111 -6.40 17.00 4.24
CA GLN A 111 -6.75 18.26 4.92
C GLN A 111 -6.40 18.18 6.40
#